data_AF-A0A429BFA5-F1
#
_entry.id   AF-A0A429BFA5-F1
#
_cell.length_a   1.000
_cell.length_b   1.000
_cell.length_c   1.000
_cell.angle_alpha   90.00
_cell.angle_beta   90.00
_cell.angle_gamma   90.00
#
_symmetry.space_group_name_H-M   'P 1'
#
loop_
_entity.id
_entity.type
_entity.pdbx_description
1 polymer ?
#
loop_
_entity_poly.entity_id
_entity_poly.type
_entity_poly.pdbx_seq_one_letter_code
_entity_poly.pdbx_strand_id
1 'polypeptide(L)'
;MTTRPRSPGALRRTLSAVAAGALALAGAVALPASPAHADATTSGDVIANLWSYNWDSVASECTEVLGPNGYGAVWVAPPAESLKQPNYYWWDVYQPYSYELSGRFGTAAEFASMVTACHSAGVKVYTDAVINHTAAQTGTGYNGTTITSKYDTPDWDPDDYHTSAECNDSDLIIDDWSNLAEIQNCELLGLPDLETEDDDVRSGIAAFLNKQIALGVDGFRVDAAKHMPVADLDAIRAKLTDTTSGAEPYVFQEVYPGSTPAASDYYPVGDVLDFTYASRVKSAFQGNVSDLESLPTSGVLPPADSVSFVTNHDTERNGLHMSYKDGDTYRLANVFQLAYKWSTPTVYSGFEFSSSDQAPPNSGGFVTDTNCSGGWYCLQRDTAVTGMVKWHNAVGAEAVTDWATKSSSVIGFGRGSAGYVAINNGSSAATYTFATGMADGTYANVTDNGTTTVTVSGGNATLTIPAKSAIAFYDGEFAPCDTSCEEPGASTEMTFNVTATTVWGTNVFVVGSIAALGSWNPADAIPLSPASYPKWSGSVTVPRSTAFEFKYIKKDESGNVTWESGANRSYTTGSSPEYSTDDTWK
;
A
#
# COMPACT_ATOMS: atom_id res chain seq x y z
N MET A 1 12.89 -94.14 -7.83
CA MET A 1 13.69 -94.73 -6.73
C MET A 1 13.74 -93.69 -5.61
N THR A 2 12.76 -93.65 -4.71
CA THR A 2 12.81 -94.28 -3.37
C THR A 2 14.15 -94.05 -2.67
N THR A 3 14.21 -93.14 -1.69
CA THR A 3 14.17 -93.45 -0.24
C THR A 3 14.68 -92.27 0.60
N ARG A 4 13.82 -91.73 1.47
CA ARG A 4 14.18 -91.24 2.82
C ARG A 4 14.47 -92.48 3.72
N PRO A 5 15.09 -92.45 4.93
CA PRO A 5 14.93 -91.40 5.96
C PRO A 5 16.07 -91.21 7.02
N ARG A 6 15.76 -90.37 8.03
CA ARG A 6 16.14 -90.36 9.47
C ARG A 6 17.20 -89.36 9.98
N SER A 7 16.70 -88.34 10.70
CA SER A 7 17.29 -87.72 11.91
C SER A 7 17.13 -88.65 13.14
N PRO A 8 17.82 -88.44 14.28
CA PRO A 8 17.65 -87.30 15.24
C PRO A 8 19.01 -86.78 15.78
N GLY A 9 19.21 -85.73 16.57
CA GLY A 9 18.39 -84.77 17.32
C GLY A 9 19.32 -84.04 18.33
N ALA A 10 18.85 -82.93 18.89
CA ALA A 10 19.41 -82.11 20.01
C ALA A 10 20.51 -81.08 19.64
N LEU A 11 20.55 -79.84 20.15
CA LEU A 11 19.63 -78.98 20.91
C LEU A 11 20.26 -77.55 20.94
N ARG A 12 19.40 -76.51 20.84
CA ARG A 12 19.57 -75.11 21.30
C ARG A 12 20.79 -74.29 20.82
N ARG A 13 20.50 -73.19 20.10
CA ARG A 13 20.77 -71.80 20.57
C ARG A 13 20.06 -70.76 19.69
N THR A 14 19.61 -69.72 20.38
CA THR A 14 18.90 -68.49 20.02
C THR A 14 19.29 -67.85 18.68
N LEU A 15 18.26 -67.51 17.89
CA LEU A 15 18.33 -66.73 16.65
C LEU A 15 18.40 -65.23 16.96
N SER A 16 19.47 -64.58 16.53
CA SER A 16 19.47 -63.16 16.13
C SER A 16 19.94 -63.13 14.69
N ALA A 17 19.03 -62.84 13.76
CA ALA A 17 19.31 -62.81 12.33
C ALA A 17 19.79 -61.40 11.94
N VAL A 18 21.01 -61.32 11.40
CA VAL A 18 21.52 -60.18 10.63
C VAL A 18 21.16 -60.45 9.18
N ALA A 19 20.30 -59.61 8.60
CA ALA A 19 19.98 -59.64 7.17
C ALA A 19 20.92 -58.68 6.43
N ALA A 20 21.60 -59.20 5.41
CA ALA A 20 22.48 -58.46 4.53
C ALA A 20 21.68 -57.50 3.63
N GLY A 21 22.12 -56.24 3.58
CA GLY A 21 21.48 -55.15 2.85
C GLY A 21 21.68 -55.22 1.35
N ALA A 22 20.61 -54.91 0.61
CA ALA A 22 20.64 -54.48 -0.77
C ALA A 22 20.63 -52.94 -0.78
N LEU A 23 21.68 -52.32 -1.33
CA LEU A 23 21.69 -50.88 -1.61
C LEU A 23 20.77 -50.62 -2.81
N ALA A 24 19.64 -49.97 -2.56
CA ALA A 24 18.92 -49.24 -3.58
C ALA A 24 19.44 -47.80 -3.58
N LEU A 25 20.03 -47.35 -4.70
CA LEU A 25 20.22 -45.94 -4.97
C LEU A 25 18.83 -45.32 -5.18
N ALA A 26 18.29 -44.69 -4.14
CA ALA A 26 17.22 -43.73 -4.30
C ALA A 26 17.85 -42.42 -4.77
N GLY A 27 17.67 -42.08 -6.05
CA GLY A 27 17.85 -40.71 -6.50
C GLY A 27 16.83 -39.84 -5.78
N ALA A 28 17.31 -38.94 -4.92
CA ALA A 28 16.48 -37.90 -4.35
C ALA A 28 16.10 -36.96 -5.50
N VAL A 29 14.88 -37.11 -6.03
CA VAL A 29 14.23 -36.03 -6.75
C VAL A 29 13.91 -34.99 -5.70
N ALA A 30 14.72 -33.92 -5.63
CA ALA A 30 14.36 -32.75 -4.85
C ALA A 30 13.04 -32.23 -5.45
N LEU A 31 11.96 -32.27 -4.68
CA LEU A 31 10.77 -31.51 -5.01
C LEU A 31 11.17 -30.04 -4.99
N PRO A 32 10.76 -29.22 -5.98
CA PRO A 32 10.99 -27.78 -5.90
C PRO A 32 10.41 -27.28 -4.58
N ALA A 33 11.19 -26.50 -3.83
CA ALA A 33 10.72 -25.85 -2.62
C ALA A 33 9.56 -24.93 -3.01
N SER A 34 8.44 -25.01 -2.30
CA SER A 34 7.36 -24.04 -2.45
C SER A 34 7.92 -22.63 -2.23
N PRO A 35 7.50 -21.63 -3.00
CA PRO A 35 7.92 -20.25 -2.78
C PRO A 35 7.58 -19.81 -1.34
N ALA A 36 8.42 -18.93 -0.79
CA ALA A 36 8.12 -18.31 0.49
C ALA A 36 6.84 -17.48 0.36
N HIS A 37 5.88 -17.69 1.26
CA HIS A 37 4.70 -16.83 1.38
C HIS A 37 4.98 -15.70 2.38
N ALA A 38 4.13 -14.68 2.40
CA ALA A 38 4.19 -13.62 3.40
C ALA A 38 4.11 -14.24 4.80
N ASP A 39 5.24 -14.32 5.49
CA ASP A 39 5.29 -14.92 6.82
C ASP A 39 4.76 -13.91 7.85
N ALA A 40 3.70 -14.28 8.56
CA ALA A 40 3.08 -13.42 9.56
C ALA A 40 4.11 -13.17 10.69
N THR A 41 4.52 -11.91 10.85
CA THR A 41 5.35 -11.54 11.99
C THR A 41 4.51 -11.52 13.25
N THR A 42 5.13 -11.23 14.41
CA THR A 42 4.38 -10.83 15.61
C THR A 42 3.40 -9.67 15.36
N SER A 43 3.58 -8.93 14.25
CA SER A 43 2.78 -7.78 13.82
C SER A 43 1.79 -8.12 12.69
N GLY A 44 1.57 -9.38 12.32
CA GLY A 44 0.60 -9.78 11.28
C GLY A 44 1.15 -9.76 9.85
N ASP A 45 0.25 -9.81 8.85
CA ASP A 45 0.57 -9.89 7.41
C ASP A 45 0.14 -8.65 6.60
N VAL A 46 -0.47 -7.63 7.23
CA VAL A 46 -0.85 -6.41 6.50
C VAL A 46 0.39 -5.65 6.04
N ILE A 47 0.45 -5.34 4.74
CA ILE A 47 1.53 -4.57 4.12
C ILE A 47 1.09 -3.12 3.98
N ALA A 48 1.83 -2.16 4.54
CA ALA A 48 1.67 -0.74 4.22
C ALA A 48 2.49 -0.42 2.96
N ASN A 49 1.85 -0.11 1.84
CA ASN A 49 2.56 0.41 0.67
C ASN A 49 2.71 1.93 0.81
N LEU A 50 3.90 2.39 1.17
CA LEU A 50 4.25 3.82 1.31
C LEU A 50 4.94 4.30 0.04
N TRP A 51 4.13 4.44 -1.01
CA TRP A 51 4.65 4.67 -2.33
C TRP A 51 5.18 6.10 -2.51
N SER A 52 6.40 6.20 -3.05
CA SER A 52 7.14 7.45 -3.24
C SER A 52 7.51 8.23 -1.97
N TYR A 53 7.44 7.65 -0.77
CA TYR A 53 7.92 8.31 0.45
C TYR A 53 9.46 8.36 0.45
N ASN A 54 10.06 9.41 1.02
CA ASN A 54 11.51 9.42 1.25
C ASN A 54 11.91 8.49 2.41
N TRP A 55 13.18 8.08 2.47
CA TRP A 55 13.63 7.07 3.43
C TRP A 55 13.43 7.47 4.89
N ASP A 56 13.69 8.74 5.22
CA ASP A 56 13.48 9.25 6.59
C ASP A 56 12.01 9.23 6.99
N SER A 57 11.10 9.56 6.07
CA SER A 57 9.65 9.52 6.32
C SER A 57 9.17 8.09 6.52
N VAL A 58 9.66 7.12 5.73
CA VAL A 58 9.36 5.70 5.94
C VAL A 58 9.88 5.23 7.30
N ALA A 59 11.10 5.63 7.68
CA ALA A 59 11.69 5.28 8.97
C ALA A 59 10.82 5.77 10.15
N SER A 60 10.38 7.04 10.09
CA SER A 60 9.46 7.62 11.08
C SER A 60 8.16 6.84 11.12
N GLU A 61 7.54 6.60 9.96
CA GLU A 61 6.26 5.92 9.84
C GLU A 61 6.30 4.50 10.42
N CYS A 62 7.38 3.77 10.15
CA CYS A 62 7.59 2.44 10.72
C CYS A 62 7.54 2.46 12.26
N THR A 63 8.23 3.42 12.88
CA THR A 63 8.37 3.48 14.35
C THR A 63 7.16 4.09 15.06
N GLU A 64 6.50 5.07 14.43
CA GLU A 64 5.45 5.85 15.07
C GLU A 64 4.05 5.32 14.74
N VAL A 65 3.86 4.74 13.55
CA VAL A 65 2.55 4.34 13.04
C VAL A 65 2.51 2.83 12.82
N LEU A 66 3.35 2.30 11.93
CA LEU A 66 3.19 0.94 11.42
C LEU A 66 3.40 -0.12 12.50
N GLY A 67 4.55 -0.10 13.18
CA GLY A 67 4.87 -1.05 14.25
C GLY A 67 3.87 -1.00 15.40
N PRO A 68 3.61 0.18 16.02
CA PRO A 68 2.66 0.31 17.12
C PRO A 68 1.22 -0.14 16.79
N ASN A 69 0.84 -0.10 15.52
CA ASN A 69 -0.51 -0.46 15.08
C ASN A 69 -0.62 -1.86 14.44
N GLY A 70 0.48 -2.61 14.38
CA GLY A 70 0.47 -4.00 13.92
C GLY A 70 0.42 -4.15 12.41
N TYR A 71 1.14 -3.32 11.66
CA TYR A 71 1.46 -3.66 10.27
C TYR A 71 2.63 -4.64 10.26
N GLY A 72 2.56 -5.65 9.39
CA GLY A 72 3.56 -6.71 9.29
C GLY A 72 4.79 -6.30 8.48
N ALA A 73 4.56 -5.48 7.45
CA ALA A 73 5.61 -5.02 6.54
C ALA A 73 5.30 -3.62 5.97
N VAL A 74 6.36 -2.95 5.50
CA VAL A 74 6.29 -1.80 4.61
C VAL A 74 6.78 -2.18 3.22
N TRP A 75 6.06 -1.77 2.19
CA TRP A 75 6.48 -1.85 0.79
C TRP A 75 6.80 -0.44 0.29
N VAL A 76 8.02 -0.25 -0.23
CA VAL A 76 8.54 1.03 -0.74
C VAL A 76 8.89 0.97 -2.23
N ALA A 77 8.93 2.15 -2.84
CA ALA A 77 9.31 2.36 -4.25
C ALA A 77 10.77 1.90 -4.54
N PRO A 78 11.18 1.80 -5.83
CA PRO A 78 12.49 1.28 -6.19
C PRO A 78 13.63 2.07 -5.53
N PRO A 79 14.62 1.41 -4.90
CA PRO A 79 15.71 2.12 -4.23
C PRO A 79 16.89 2.44 -5.15
N ALA A 80 16.90 1.90 -6.37
CA ALA A 80 17.95 2.13 -7.36
C ALA A 80 18.04 3.61 -7.78
N GLU A 81 19.22 4.04 -8.20
CA GLU A 81 19.36 5.30 -8.93
C GLU A 81 18.56 5.22 -10.22
N SER A 82 17.79 6.26 -10.48
CA SER A 82 16.96 6.33 -11.66
C SER A 82 17.24 7.58 -12.50
N LEU A 83 16.64 7.57 -13.68
CA LEU A 83 16.50 8.71 -14.57
C LEU A 83 15.98 9.93 -13.80
N LYS A 84 16.67 11.07 -13.93
CA LYS A 84 16.19 12.34 -13.40
C LYS A 84 15.57 13.18 -14.51
N GLN A 85 14.26 13.02 -14.71
CA GLN A 85 13.51 13.79 -15.70
C GLN A 85 13.51 15.29 -15.35
N PRO A 86 13.54 16.22 -16.33
CA PRO A 86 13.40 17.65 -16.05
C PRO A 86 12.11 18.02 -15.32
N ASN A 87 11.03 17.23 -15.54
CA ASN A 87 9.74 17.40 -14.89
C ASN A 87 9.53 16.50 -13.66
N TYR A 88 10.50 15.65 -13.33
CA TYR A 88 10.48 14.73 -12.19
C TYR A 88 9.23 13.85 -12.15
N TYR A 89 8.79 13.35 -13.30
CA TYR A 89 7.58 12.53 -13.36
C TYR A 89 7.67 11.36 -12.40
N TRP A 90 6.55 10.98 -11.78
CA TRP A 90 6.58 9.95 -10.73
C TRP A 90 7.17 8.62 -11.21
N TRP A 91 7.00 8.29 -12.49
CA TRP A 91 7.45 7.03 -13.09
C TRP A 91 8.95 7.00 -13.38
N ASP A 92 9.67 8.11 -13.20
CA ASP A 92 11.11 8.15 -13.49
C ASP A 92 11.92 7.21 -12.58
N VAL A 93 11.38 6.81 -11.42
CA VAL A 93 11.98 5.82 -10.50
C VAL A 93 11.93 4.39 -11.03
N TYR A 94 11.05 4.11 -12.01
CA TYR A 94 10.99 2.84 -12.72
C TYR A 94 11.91 2.81 -13.96
N GLN A 95 12.86 3.74 -14.05
CA GLN A 95 13.87 3.76 -15.11
C GLN A 95 15.28 3.75 -14.52
N PRO A 96 15.80 2.58 -14.12
CA PRO A 96 17.11 2.46 -13.49
C PRO A 96 18.22 3.00 -14.38
N TYR A 97 19.07 3.82 -13.79
CA TYR A 97 20.30 4.35 -14.39
C TYR A 97 21.54 3.63 -13.87
N SER A 98 21.50 3.24 -12.59
CA SER A 98 22.46 2.34 -11.98
C SER A 98 21.80 1.61 -10.82
N TYR A 99 22.39 0.50 -10.41
CA TYR A 99 21.96 -0.28 -9.25
C TYR A 99 22.61 0.21 -7.94
N GLU A 100 22.98 1.49 -7.89
CA GLU A 100 23.29 2.20 -6.66
C GLU A 100 22.04 2.56 -5.87
N LEU A 101 22.15 2.55 -4.53
CA LEU A 101 20.99 2.76 -3.63
C LEU A 101 20.82 4.23 -3.21
N SER A 102 21.46 5.15 -3.93
CA SER A 102 21.28 6.58 -3.76
C SER A 102 20.48 7.10 -4.95
N GLY A 103 19.37 7.78 -4.69
CA GLY A 103 18.44 8.15 -5.73
C GLY A 103 17.44 9.21 -5.29
N ARG A 104 16.25 9.13 -5.86
CA ARG A 104 15.19 10.14 -5.69
C ARG A 104 14.73 10.33 -4.24
N PHE A 105 14.77 9.26 -3.45
CA PHE A 105 14.20 9.17 -2.10
C PHE A 105 15.23 9.37 -0.98
N GLY A 106 16.51 9.51 -1.33
CA GLY A 106 17.61 9.65 -0.37
C GLY A 106 18.85 8.87 -0.79
N THR A 107 19.83 8.86 0.09
CA THR A 107 21.12 8.19 -0.03
C THR A 107 21.04 6.73 0.42
N ALA A 108 22.03 5.93 0.03
CA ALA A 108 22.18 4.55 0.51
C ALA A 108 22.29 4.45 2.05
N ALA A 109 22.84 5.48 2.71
CA ALA A 109 22.92 5.52 4.18
C ALA A 109 21.55 5.75 4.83
N GLU A 110 20.73 6.65 4.27
CA GLU A 110 19.36 6.89 4.71
C GLU A 110 18.49 5.65 4.45
N PHE A 111 18.67 4.97 3.31
CA PHE A 111 18.00 3.69 3.02
C PHE A 111 18.33 2.62 4.08
N ALA A 112 19.61 2.42 4.41
CA ALA A 112 20.02 1.48 5.45
C ALA A 112 19.48 1.85 6.85
N SER A 113 19.41 3.15 7.15
CA SER A 113 18.82 3.67 8.39
C SER A 113 17.32 3.37 8.45
N MET A 114 16.59 3.56 7.36
CA MET A 114 15.18 3.22 7.23
C MET A 114 14.93 1.74 7.48
N VAL A 115 15.70 0.85 6.85
CA VAL A 115 15.56 -0.60 7.07
C VAL A 115 15.77 -0.95 8.54
N THR A 116 16.81 -0.39 9.17
CA THR A 116 17.10 -0.59 10.59
C THR A 116 15.96 -0.10 11.49
N ALA A 117 15.39 1.06 11.19
CA ALA A 117 14.28 1.64 11.96
C ALA A 117 13.01 0.77 11.85
N CYS A 118 12.68 0.31 10.65
CA CYS A 118 11.54 -0.58 10.42
C CYS A 118 11.70 -1.92 11.16
N HIS A 119 12.86 -2.56 11.06
CA HIS A 119 13.15 -3.78 11.81
C HIS A 119 13.07 -3.58 13.32
N SER A 120 13.59 -2.45 13.83
CA SER A 120 13.50 -2.11 15.26
C SER A 120 12.05 -1.93 15.74
N ALA A 121 11.15 -1.54 14.84
CA ALA A 121 9.71 -1.44 15.07
C ALA A 121 8.95 -2.76 14.83
N GLY A 122 9.63 -3.85 14.45
CA GLY A 122 8.99 -5.13 14.14
C GLY A 122 8.26 -5.16 12.80
N VAL A 123 8.65 -4.28 11.86
CA VAL A 123 8.08 -4.14 10.52
C VAL A 123 9.10 -4.63 9.49
N LYS A 124 8.73 -5.63 8.68
CA LYS A 124 9.55 -6.10 7.55
C LYS A 124 9.62 -5.04 6.45
N VAL A 125 10.66 -5.06 5.62
CA VAL A 125 10.84 -4.14 4.50
C VAL A 125 10.83 -4.88 3.17
N TYR A 126 9.92 -4.50 2.28
CA TYR A 126 9.86 -4.95 0.89
C TYR A 126 10.16 -3.78 -0.05
N THR A 127 10.94 -4.02 -1.10
CA THR A 127 11.27 -3.00 -2.10
C THR A 127 10.73 -3.39 -3.47
N ASP A 128 10.33 -2.40 -4.29
CA ASP A 128 10.16 -2.65 -5.72
C ASP A 128 11.50 -3.03 -6.36
N ALA A 129 11.49 -4.11 -7.14
CA ALA A 129 12.61 -4.61 -7.92
C ALA A 129 12.34 -4.40 -9.41
N VAL A 130 13.00 -3.41 -10.01
CA VAL A 130 12.96 -3.12 -11.45
C VAL A 130 14.13 -3.83 -12.11
N ILE A 131 13.87 -5.06 -12.55
CA ILE A 131 14.91 -6.00 -13.01
C ILE A 131 14.66 -6.53 -14.43
N ASN A 132 13.58 -6.09 -15.07
CA ASN A 132 13.28 -6.39 -16.48
C ASN A 132 14.10 -5.51 -17.44
N HIS A 133 14.27 -4.24 -17.08
CA HIS A 133 14.76 -3.23 -18.01
C HIS A 133 15.58 -2.15 -17.31
N THR A 134 16.25 -1.32 -18.11
CA THR A 134 16.87 -0.06 -17.68
C THR A 134 16.17 1.16 -18.33
N ALA A 135 16.74 2.35 -18.18
CA ALA A 135 16.11 3.58 -18.65
C ALA A 135 16.08 3.74 -20.18
N ALA A 136 14.92 4.14 -20.71
CA ALA A 136 14.73 4.42 -22.14
C ALA A 136 15.40 5.70 -22.64
N GLN A 137 15.90 6.54 -21.74
CA GLN A 137 16.42 7.87 -22.05
C GLN A 137 17.82 8.05 -21.49
N THR A 138 18.65 8.81 -22.22
CA THR A 138 20.00 9.16 -21.80
C THR A 138 20.03 10.52 -21.08
N GLY A 139 21.07 10.77 -20.30
CA GLY A 139 21.17 11.98 -19.49
C GLY A 139 21.91 11.73 -18.18
N THR A 140 21.53 12.44 -17.13
CA THR A 140 22.12 12.29 -15.79
C THR A 140 21.06 11.88 -14.79
N GLY A 141 21.33 10.82 -14.01
CA GLY A 141 20.46 10.28 -12.99
C GLY A 141 20.52 11.05 -11.66
N TYR A 142 19.74 10.60 -10.68
CA TYR A 142 19.62 11.24 -9.38
C TYR A 142 20.91 11.24 -8.53
N ASN A 143 21.82 10.29 -8.76
CA ASN A 143 23.11 10.17 -8.08
C ASN A 143 24.29 10.60 -8.97
N GLY A 144 24.00 11.28 -10.09
CA GLY A 144 25.00 11.87 -10.97
C GLY A 144 25.55 10.93 -12.03
N THR A 145 25.09 9.68 -12.09
CA THR A 145 25.44 8.76 -13.18
C THR A 145 25.00 9.35 -14.50
N THR A 146 25.90 9.38 -15.49
CA THR A 146 25.59 9.87 -16.83
C THR A 146 25.70 8.74 -17.83
N ILE A 147 24.57 8.39 -18.46
CA ILE A 147 24.53 7.40 -19.53
C ILE A 147 24.41 8.12 -20.87
N THR A 148 25.14 7.64 -21.88
CA THR A 148 25.16 8.22 -23.23
C THR A 148 24.57 7.30 -24.30
N SER A 149 24.34 6.04 -23.94
CA SER A 149 23.55 5.05 -24.66
C SER A 149 22.58 4.42 -23.67
N LYS A 150 21.38 4.05 -24.13
CA LYS A 150 20.40 3.34 -23.30
C LYS A 150 20.76 1.85 -23.09
N TYR A 151 21.67 1.32 -23.90
CA TYR A 151 22.19 -0.04 -23.82
C TYR A 151 23.61 -0.12 -23.23
N ASP A 152 24.12 0.96 -22.64
CA ASP A 152 25.46 0.98 -22.02
C ASP A 152 25.35 1.80 -20.74
N THR A 153 25.20 1.07 -19.64
CA THR A 153 24.95 1.60 -18.30
C THR A 153 26.05 1.10 -17.35
N PRO A 154 26.24 1.70 -16.17
CA PRO A 154 27.33 1.28 -15.28
C PRO A 154 27.32 -0.20 -14.90
N ASP A 155 26.14 -0.82 -14.87
CA ASP A 155 25.94 -2.21 -14.44
C ASP A 155 25.77 -3.19 -15.61
N TRP A 156 25.56 -2.68 -16.84
CA TRP A 156 25.18 -3.49 -18.00
C TRP A 156 25.83 -2.98 -19.29
N ASP A 157 26.50 -3.89 -20.00
CA ASP A 157 27.08 -3.70 -21.32
C ASP A 157 26.03 -3.93 -22.42
N PRO A 158 26.28 -3.49 -23.68
CA PRO A 158 25.33 -3.68 -24.78
C PRO A 158 24.94 -5.13 -25.09
N ASP A 159 25.78 -6.09 -24.74
CA ASP A 159 25.53 -7.52 -24.95
C ASP A 159 24.64 -8.12 -23.83
N ASP A 160 24.33 -7.36 -22.76
CA ASP A 160 23.44 -7.80 -21.66
C ASP A 160 21.95 -7.50 -21.94
N TYR A 161 21.64 -6.98 -23.13
CA TYR A 161 20.30 -6.61 -23.55
C TYR A 161 19.84 -7.44 -24.74
N HIS A 162 18.54 -7.73 -24.78
CA HIS A 162 17.92 -8.38 -25.92
C HIS A 162 18.14 -7.58 -27.21
N THR A 163 18.45 -8.30 -28.28
CA THR A 163 18.68 -7.72 -29.60
C THR A 163 17.60 -8.16 -30.58
N SER A 164 17.75 -7.79 -31.86
CA SER A 164 16.86 -8.27 -32.93
C SER A 164 16.91 -9.79 -33.17
N ALA A 165 17.82 -10.51 -32.52
CA ALA A 165 17.89 -11.96 -32.61
C ALA A 165 16.81 -12.64 -31.73
N GLU A 166 16.50 -12.04 -30.59
CA GLU A 166 15.51 -12.51 -29.62
C GLU A 166 14.17 -11.78 -29.80
N CYS A 167 14.22 -10.45 -29.96
CA CYS A 167 13.06 -9.63 -30.32
C CYS A 167 12.91 -9.57 -31.84
N ASN A 168 11.91 -10.28 -32.38
CA ASN A 168 11.65 -10.30 -33.83
C ASN A 168 10.91 -9.05 -34.36
N ASP A 169 11.06 -7.90 -33.68
CA ASP A 169 10.61 -6.60 -34.17
C ASP A 169 11.79 -5.72 -34.61
N SER A 170 11.54 -4.90 -35.64
CA SER A 170 12.50 -3.99 -36.23
C SER A 170 12.86 -2.78 -35.36
N ASP A 171 12.00 -2.38 -34.44
CA ASP A 171 12.26 -1.29 -33.48
C ASP A 171 12.53 -1.79 -32.06
N LEU A 172 12.57 -3.12 -31.88
CA LEU A 172 12.74 -3.84 -30.62
C LEU A 172 11.59 -3.67 -29.61
N ILE A 173 10.48 -3.01 -29.96
CA ILE A 173 9.39 -2.71 -29.04
C ILE A 173 8.29 -3.78 -29.17
N ILE A 174 7.59 -4.05 -28.06
CA ILE A 174 6.41 -4.92 -28.06
C ILE A 174 5.30 -4.31 -28.92
N ASP A 175 4.98 -4.96 -30.03
CA ASP A 175 3.88 -4.57 -30.94
C ASP A 175 2.69 -5.55 -30.88
N ASP A 176 2.95 -6.85 -30.73
CA ASP A 176 1.94 -7.89 -30.56
C ASP A 176 1.83 -8.38 -29.10
N TRP A 177 0.92 -7.77 -28.35
CA TRP A 177 0.57 -8.13 -26.97
C TRP A 177 -0.11 -9.50 -26.81
N SER A 178 -0.20 -10.30 -27.89
CA SER A 178 -0.59 -11.72 -27.86
C SER A 178 0.56 -12.68 -28.15
N ASN A 179 1.73 -12.15 -28.54
CA ASN A 179 2.94 -12.92 -28.81
C ASN A 179 3.80 -13.00 -27.55
N LEU A 180 3.90 -14.20 -26.96
CA LEU A 180 4.66 -14.41 -25.72
C LEU A 180 6.14 -14.01 -25.86
N ALA A 181 6.77 -14.29 -27.00
CA ALA A 181 8.17 -13.97 -27.21
C ALA A 181 8.40 -12.46 -27.28
N GLU A 182 7.49 -11.69 -27.89
CA GLU A 182 7.61 -10.23 -27.84
C GLU A 182 7.38 -9.72 -26.42
N ILE A 183 6.36 -10.22 -25.74
CA ILE A 183 6.06 -9.79 -24.37
C ILE A 183 7.24 -9.98 -23.42
N GLN A 184 8.05 -11.02 -23.62
CA GLN A 184 9.13 -11.41 -22.71
C GLN A 184 10.56 -11.07 -23.18
N ASN A 185 10.76 -10.70 -24.44
CA ASN A 185 12.09 -10.47 -25.00
C ASN A 185 12.20 -9.17 -25.82
N CYS A 186 11.14 -8.35 -25.87
CA CYS A 186 11.16 -7.04 -26.52
C CYS A 186 10.96 -5.91 -25.50
N GLU A 187 11.42 -4.72 -25.85
CA GLU A 187 11.36 -3.52 -25.02
C GLU A 187 9.93 -3.15 -24.64
N LEU A 188 9.63 -3.21 -23.34
CA LEU A 188 8.42 -2.66 -22.77
C LEU A 188 8.40 -1.14 -22.95
N LEU A 189 7.57 -0.62 -23.86
CA LEU A 189 7.43 0.82 -24.12
C LEU A 189 8.76 1.52 -24.49
N GLY A 190 9.72 0.78 -25.09
CA GLY A 190 11.03 1.30 -25.49
C GLY A 190 12.09 1.31 -24.37
N LEU A 191 11.79 0.69 -23.22
CA LEU A 191 12.73 0.44 -22.14
C LEU A 191 13.67 -0.72 -22.52
N PRO A 192 15.00 -0.51 -22.55
CA PRO A 192 15.98 -1.55 -22.89
C PRO A 192 15.77 -2.81 -22.05
N ASP A 193 15.49 -3.90 -22.72
CA ASP A 193 15.10 -5.17 -22.12
C ASP A 193 16.35 -6.02 -21.81
N LEU A 194 16.55 -6.40 -20.55
CA LEU A 194 17.70 -7.20 -20.13
C LEU A 194 17.54 -8.64 -20.60
N GLU A 195 18.61 -9.25 -21.12
CA GLU A 195 18.61 -10.65 -21.58
C GLU A 195 18.63 -11.60 -20.36
N THR A 196 17.48 -11.77 -19.70
CA THR A 196 17.40 -12.51 -18.44
C THR A 196 17.65 -14.01 -18.58
N GLU A 197 17.78 -14.55 -19.80
CA GLU A 197 18.24 -15.91 -20.04
C GLU A 197 19.75 -16.09 -19.83
N ASP A 198 20.54 -15.01 -19.89
CA ASP A 198 21.98 -15.04 -19.64
C ASP A 198 22.31 -15.15 -18.14
N ASP A 199 23.27 -16.02 -17.78
CA ASP A 199 23.61 -16.25 -16.37
C ASP A 199 24.37 -15.09 -15.72
N ASP A 200 25.14 -14.33 -16.49
CA ASP A 200 25.85 -13.13 -16.02
C ASP A 200 24.83 -12.01 -15.74
N VAL A 201 23.81 -11.83 -16.60
CA VAL A 201 22.68 -10.92 -16.35
C VAL A 201 21.92 -11.29 -15.08
N ARG A 202 21.52 -12.56 -14.93
CA ARG A 202 20.87 -13.04 -13.70
C ARG A 202 21.75 -12.84 -12.45
N SER A 203 23.07 -13.01 -12.60
CA SER A 203 24.02 -12.83 -11.49
C SER A 203 24.18 -11.37 -11.10
N GLY A 204 24.17 -10.44 -12.07
CA GLY A 204 24.15 -9.00 -11.83
C GLY A 204 22.88 -8.55 -11.11
N ILE A 205 21.71 -9.02 -11.56
CA ILE A 205 20.43 -8.76 -10.91
C ILE A 205 20.46 -9.29 -9.47
N ALA A 206 20.86 -10.56 -9.27
CA ALA A 206 20.96 -11.15 -7.95
C ALA A 206 21.95 -10.42 -7.04
N ALA A 207 23.06 -9.90 -7.57
CA ALA A 207 24.01 -9.10 -6.80
C ALA A 207 23.38 -7.80 -6.28
N PHE A 208 22.57 -7.12 -7.09
CA PHE A 208 21.81 -5.94 -6.69
C PHE A 208 20.76 -6.26 -5.61
N LEU A 209 19.99 -7.31 -5.78
CA LEU A 209 19.00 -7.74 -4.78
C LEU A 209 19.68 -8.19 -3.47
N ASN A 210 20.79 -8.94 -3.55
CA ASN A 210 21.57 -9.36 -2.40
C ASN A 210 22.24 -8.19 -1.66
N LYS A 211 22.60 -7.10 -2.35
CA LYS A 211 23.06 -5.84 -1.72
C LYS A 211 21.97 -5.26 -0.81
N GLN A 212 20.70 -5.34 -1.21
CA GLN A 212 19.58 -4.89 -0.39
C GLN A 212 19.27 -5.86 0.76
N ILE A 213 19.30 -7.17 0.50
CA ILE A 213 19.13 -8.20 1.55
C ILE A 213 20.18 -8.04 2.65
N ALA A 214 21.43 -7.77 2.28
CA ALA A 214 22.52 -7.54 3.24
C ALA A 214 22.29 -6.31 4.15
N LEU A 215 21.47 -5.35 3.71
CA LEU A 215 21.04 -4.20 4.53
C LEU A 215 19.81 -4.51 5.39
N GLY A 216 19.16 -5.65 5.18
CA GLY A 216 17.98 -6.09 5.94
C GLY A 216 16.67 -6.10 5.14
N VAL A 217 16.68 -5.92 3.81
CA VAL A 217 15.44 -6.10 3.03
C VAL A 217 14.96 -7.55 3.14
N ASP A 218 13.67 -7.72 3.38
CA ASP A 218 13.01 -9.00 3.66
C ASP A 218 12.34 -9.63 2.44
N GLY A 219 12.25 -8.89 1.33
CA GLY A 219 11.52 -9.33 0.15
C GLY A 219 11.38 -8.26 -0.93
N PHE A 220 10.78 -8.65 -2.04
CA PHE A 220 10.71 -7.85 -3.25
C PHE A 220 9.33 -7.91 -3.90
N ARG A 221 8.87 -6.76 -4.39
CA ARG A 221 7.82 -6.67 -5.41
C ARG A 221 8.50 -6.61 -6.77
N VAL A 222 8.38 -7.66 -7.58
CA VAL A 222 8.98 -7.67 -8.92
C VAL A 222 8.12 -6.85 -9.88
N ASP A 223 8.69 -5.75 -10.37
CA ASP A 223 8.11 -4.90 -11.39
C ASP A 223 8.06 -5.60 -12.74
N ALA A 224 7.00 -5.33 -13.50
CA ALA A 224 6.84 -5.84 -14.87
C ALA A 224 7.09 -7.35 -15.01
N ALA A 225 6.81 -8.17 -13.98
CA ALA A 225 7.18 -9.59 -13.95
C ALA A 225 6.64 -10.36 -15.16
N LYS A 226 5.48 -9.95 -15.69
CA LYS A 226 4.88 -10.49 -16.92
C LYS A 226 5.82 -10.50 -18.13
N HIS A 227 6.80 -9.60 -18.14
CA HIS A 227 7.75 -9.34 -19.22
C HIS A 227 9.06 -10.10 -19.06
N MET A 228 9.18 -10.99 -18.07
CA MET A 228 10.32 -11.90 -17.94
C MET A 228 9.84 -13.36 -17.98
N PRO A 229 10.59 -14.28 -18.58
CA PRO A 229 10.31 -15.71 -18.46
C PRO A 229 10.30 -16.20 -17.00
N VAL A 230 9.31 -17.01 -16.63
CA VAL A 230 9.21 -17.60 -15.27
C VAL A 230 10.46 -18.39 -14.88
N ALA A 231 11.09 -19.06 -15.84
CA ALA A 231 12.33 -19.81 -15.61
C ALA A 231 13.50 -18.88 -15.22
N ASP A 232 13.51 -17.65 -15.72
CA ASP A 232 14.58 -16.69 -15.46
C ASP A 232 14.38 -16.06 -14.08
N LEU A 233 13.13 -15.74 -13.74
CA LEU A 233 12.76 -15.32 -12.39
C LEU A 233 13.11 -16.38 -11.33
N ASP A 234 12.84 -17.66 -11.60
CA ASP A 234 13.23 -18.76 -10.70
C ASP A 234 14.76 -18.85 -10.56
N ALA A 235 15.49 -18.70 -11.67
CA ALA A 235 16.95 -18.73 -11.68
C ALA A 235 17.58 -17.53 -10.94
N ILE A 236 16.99 -16.34 -11.03
CA ILE A 236 17.38 -15.16 -10.24
C ILE A 236 17.10 -15.41 -8.76
N ARG A 237 15.89 -15.87 -8.41
CA ARG A 237 15.50 -16.20 -7.03
C ARG A 237 16.46 -17.22 -6.41
N ALA A 238 16.85 -18.25 -7.15
CA ALA A 238 17.79 -19.28 -6.69
C ALA A 238 19.20 -18.75 -6.37
N LYS A 239 19.55 -17.55 -6.85
CA LYS A 239 20.82 -16.87 -6.55
C LYS A 239 20.72 -15.90 -5.35
N LEU A 240 19.53 -15.71 -4.78
CA LEU A 240 19.35 -14.85 -3.61
C LEU A 240 19.85 -15.52 -2.33
N THR A 241 20.42 -14.72 -1.44
CA THR A 241 20.77 -15.16 -0.09
C THR A 241 19.56 -15.09 0.83
N ASP A 242 19.57 -15.87 1.91
CA ASP A 242 18.59 -15.69 3.00
C ASP A 242 18.66 -14.25 3.56
N THR A 243 17.51 -13.76 4.00
CA THR A 243 17.35 -12.49 4.71
C THR A 243 18.17 -12.46 5.99
N THR A 244 18.35 -11.28 6.60
CA THR A 244 19.04 -11.14 7.88
C THR A 244 18.35 -11.90 9.03
N SER A 245 17.07 -12.28 8.85
CA SER A 245 16.32 -13.14 9.74
C SER A 245 16.58 -14.65 9.55
N GLY A 246 17.27 -15.04 8.48
CA GLY A 246 17.54 -16.42 8.09
C GLY A 246 16.40 -17.09 7.32
N ALA A 247 15.42 -16.33 6.86
CA ALA A 247 14.35 -16.80 5.97
C ALA A 247 14.65 -16.43 4.53
N GLU A 248 14.12 -17.18 3.58
CA GLU A 248 14.14 -16.80 2.18
C GLU A 248 13.40 -15.46 1.95
N PRO A 249 13.88 -14.57 1.06
CA PRO A 249 13.17 -13.33 0.74
C PRO A 249 11.76 -13.61 0.20
N TYR A 250 10.78 -12.88 0.73
CA TYR A 250 9.41 -12.96 0.21
C TYR A 250 9.32 -12.29 -1.16
N VAL A 251 8.68 -12.94 -2.14
CA VAL A 251 8.52 -12.40 -3.49
C VAL A 251 7.05 -12.33 -3.86
N PHE A 252 6.61 -11.16 -4.28
CA PHE A 252 5.34 -10.97 -4.95
C PHE A 252 5.51 -10.14 -6.22
N GLN A 253 4.61 -10.30 -7.18
CA GLN A 253 4.89 -9.96 -8.57
C GLN A 253 3.76 -9.15 -9.19
N GLU A 254 4.14 -8.19 -10.04
CA GLU A 254 3.19 -7.53 -10.92
C GLU A 254 3.02 -8.33 -12.21
N VAL A 255 1.89 -9.01 -12.34
CA VAL A 255 1.48 -9.67 -13.58
C VAL A 255 0.13 -9.12 -14.01
N TYR A 256 0.16 -8.17 -14.95
CA TYR A 256 -1.06 -7.51 -15.42
C TYR A 256 -2.02 -8.51 -16.08
N PRO A 257 -3.35 -8.44 -15.81
CA PRO A 257 -4.32 -9.41 -16.32
C PRO A 257 -4.21 -9.67 -17.83
N GLY A 258 -4.32 -10.93 -18.21
CA GLY A 258 -4.27 -11.39 -19.59
C GLY A 258 -4.10 -12.91 -19.67
N SER A 259 -4.12 -13.46 -20.88
CA SER A 259 -3.92 -14.88 -21.12
C SER A 259 -2.53 -15.24 -21.62
N THR A 260 -1.73 -14.25 -22.02
CA THR A 260 -0.39 -14.44 -22.58
C THR A 260 0.59 -13.46 -21.94
N PRO A 261 1.47 -13.94 -21.06
CA PRO A 261 1.22 -15.07 -20.17
C PRO A 261 0.07 -14.76 -19.18
N ALA A 262 -0.46 -15.79 -18.52
CA ALA A 262 -1.49 -15.65 -17.49
C ALA A 262 -0.85 -15.48 -16.11
N ALA A 263 -1.57 -14.84 -15.18
CA ALA A 263 -1.10 -14.68 -13.79
C ALA A 263 -0.72 -16.03 -13.14
N SER A 264 -1.46 -17.10 -13.44
CA SER A 264 -1.20 -18.44 -12.91
C SER A 264 0.13 -19.05 -13.32
N ASP A 265 0.74 -18.55 -14.39
CA ASP A 265 2.04 -19.05 -14.84
C ASP A 265 3.17 -18.64 -13.87
N TYR A 266 2.94 -17.60 -13.05
CA TYR A 266 3.93 -16.99 -12.15
C TYR A 266 3.84 -17.48 -10.69
N TYR A 267 2.79 -18.23 -10.32
CA TYR A 267 2.63 -18.77 -8.96
C TYR A 267 3.83 -19.60 -8.46
N PRO A 268 4.55 -20.38 -9.30
CA PRO A 268 5.71 -21.13 -8.82
C PRO A 268 6.87 -20.26 -8.30
N VAL A 269 6.93 -18.98 -8.66
CA VAL A 269 8.07 -18.08 -8.36
C VAL A 269 7.70 -16.92 -7.43
N GLY A 270 6.46 -16.87 -6.93
CA GLY A 270 6.00 -15.90 -5.93
C GLY A 270 4.50 -15.59 -6.06
N ASP A 271 3.97 -14.85 -5.08
CA ASP A 271 2.57 -14.43 -5.09
C ASP A 271 2.34 -13.34 -6.16
N VAL A 272 1.10 -13.14 -6.62
CA VAL A 272 0.78 -12.16 -7.68
C VAL A 272 -0.18 -11.08 -7.19
N LEU A 273 0.10 -9.81 -7.52
CA LEU A 273 -0.83 -8.70 -7.26
C LEU A 273 -2.18 -8.94 -7.96
N ASP A 274 -3.27 -8.98 -7.19
CA ASP A 274 -4.60 -9.33 -7.70
C ASP A 274 -5.38 -8.13 -8.24
N PHE A 275 -5.11 -7.76 -9.49
CA PHE A 275 -5.87 -6.74 -10.22
C PHE A 275 -7.36 -7.11 -10.39
N THR A 276 -7.69 -8.41 -10.44
CA THR A 276 -9.07 -8.87 -10.56
C THR A 276 -9.86 -8.65 -9.27
N TYR A 277 -9.22 -8.80 -8.11
CA TYR A 277 -9.77 -8.43 -6.80
C TYR A 277 -10.03 -6.93 -6.71
N ALA A 278 -9.07 -6.09 -7.06
CA ALA A 278 -9.23 -4.63 -7.05
C ALA A 278 -10.40 -4.18 -7.95
N SER A 279 -10.52 -4.77 -9.14
CA SER A 279 -11.65 -4.55 -10.05
C SER A 279 -13.00 -4.99 -9.45
N ARG A 280 -13.03 -6.15 -8.78
CA ARG A 280 -14.23 -6.68 -8.13
C ARG A 280 -14.68 -5.81 -6.95
N VAL A 281 -13.74 -5.40 -6.11
CA VAL A 281 -14.00 -4.50 -4.97
C VAL A 281 -14.53 -3.16 -5.47
N LYS A 282 -13.89 -2.54 -6.47
CA LYS A 282 -14.38 -1.32 -7.09
C LYS A 282 -15.82 -1.45 -7.58
N SER A 283 -16.10 -2.49 -8.37
CA SER A 283 -17.44 -2.72 -8.93
C SER A 283 -18.51 -2.81 -7.84
N ALA A 284 -18.21 -3.49 -6.74
CA ALA A 284 -19.13 -3.62 -5.61
C ALA A 284 -19.32 -2.29 -4.86
N PHE A 285 -18.25 -1.57 -4.56
CA PHE A 285 -18.31 -0.32 -3.79
C PHE A 285 -18.84 0.88 -4.60
N GLN A 286 -18.75 0.87 -5.92
CA GLN A 286 -19.38 1.86 -6.80
C GLN A 286 -20.79 1.42 -7.26
N GLY A 287 -21.19 0.18 -6.96
CA GLY A 287 -22.47 -0.41 -7.34
C GLY A 287 -23.17 -1.05 -6.16
N ASN A 288 -23.06 -2.38 -6.06
CA ASN A 288 -23.75 -3.19 -5.05
C ASN A 288 -22.74 -3.94 -4.15
N VAL A 289 -22.65 -3.57 -2.87
CA VAL A 289 -21.70 -4.23 -1.94
C VAL A 289 -22.11 -5.65 -1.58
N SER A 290 -23.38 -6.03 -1.76
CA SER A 290 -23.80 -7.43 -1.51
C SER A 290 -23.17 -8.42 -2.47
N ASP A 291 -22.71 -7.95 -3.63
CA ASP A 291 -22.07 -8.81 -4.64
C ASP A 291 -20.77 -9.43 -4.10
N LEU A 292 -20.14 -8.83 -3.07
CA LEU A 292 -18.94 -9.35 -2.41
C LEU A 292 -19.17 -10.69 -1.68
N GLU A 293 -20.41 -11.12 -1.43
CA GLU A 293 -20.71 -12.47 -0.92
C GLU A 293 -20.12 -13.55 -1.83
N SER A 294 -20.14 -13.27 -3.13
CA SER A 294 -19.69 -14.18 -4.20
C SER A 294 -18.21 -14.01 -4.57
N LEU A 295 -17.43 -13.23 -3.81
CA LEU A 295 -16.00 -13.00 -4.06
C LEU A 295 -15.22 -14.30 -4.33
N PRO A 296 -15.40 -15.41 -3.57
CA PRO A 296 -14.64 -16.64 -3.80
C PRO A 296 -14.92 -17.31 -5.16
N THR A 297 -15.98 -16.88 -5.86
CA THR A 297 -16.42 -17.41 -7.15
C THR A 297 -16.41 -16.36 -8.26
N SER A 298 -15.91 -15.15 -8.01
CA SER A 298 -15.99 -14.03 -8.96
C SER A 298 -14.82 -13.95 -9.94
N GLY A 299 -13.97 -14.98 -10.01
CA GLY A 299 -12.80 -15.02 -10.90
C GLY A 299 -11.64 -14.16 -10.42
N VAL A 300 -11.60 -13.81 -9.14
CA VAL A 300 -10.40 -13.24 -8.49
C VAL A 300 -9.32 -14.33 -8.37
N LEU A 301 -8.06 -13.95 -8.21
CA LEU A 301 -6.96 -14.91 -8.11
C LEU A 301 -7.12 -15.75 -6.83
N PRO A 302 -6.62 -17.00 -6.81
CA PRO A 302 -6.64 -17.82 -5.61
C PRO A 302 -5.93 -17.12 -4.45
N PRO A 303 -6.46 -17.22 -3.22
CA PRO A 303 -5.94 -16.46 -2.09
C PRO A 303 -4.54 -16.90 -1.64
N ALA A 304 -4.17 -18.15 -1.94
CA ALA A 304 -2.87 -18.71 -1.58
C ALA A 304 -1.71 -18.28 -2.50
N ASP A 305 -2.03 -17.67 -3.65
CA ASP A 305 -1.06 -17.31 -4.69
C ASP A 305 -1.14 -15.81 -5.03
N SER A 306 -1.72 -15.00 -4.14
CA SER A 306 -2.03 -13.60 -4.47
C SER A 306 -1.84 -12.62 -3.32
N VAL A 307 -1.60 -11.36 -3.70
CA VAL A 307 -1.57 -10.21 -2.81
C VAL A 307 -2.71 -9.27 -3.19
N SER A 308 -3.63 -9.05 -2.26
CA SER A 308 -4.84 -8.24 -2.50
C SER A 308 -4.57 -6.75 -2.28
N PHE A 309 -5.23 -5.92 -3.08
CA PHE A 309 -5.15 -4.46 -2.98
C PHE A 309 -6.45 -3.81 -3.46
N VAL A 310 -6.75 -2.60 -2.97
CA VAL A 310 -7.86 -1.78 -3.49
C VAL A 310 -7.40 -0.85 -4.60
N THR A 311 -6.17 -0.35 -4.51
CA THR A 311 -5.51 0.46 -5.53
C THR A 311 -3.99 0.35 -5.44
N ASN A 312 -3.30 0.82 -6.48
CA ASN A 312 -1.85 0.94 -6.56
C ASN A 312 -1.47 2.17 -7.42
N HIS A 313 -0.18 2.40 -7.60
CA HIS A 313 0.36 3.57 -8.30
C HIS A 313 -0.03 3.66 -9.78
N ASP A 314 -0.18 2.53 -10.49
CA ASP A 314 -0.56 2.52 -11.91
C ASP A 314 -2.05 2.81 -12.10
N THR A 315 -2.87 2.20 -11.26
CA THR A 315 -4.32 2.12 -11.49
C THR A 315 -5.11 3.25 -10.84
N GLU A 316 -4.54 3.93 -9.85
CA GLU A 316 -5.16 5.14 -9.25
C GLU A 316 -5.21 6.31 -10.25
N ARG A 317 -4.26 6.37 -11.19
CA ARG A 317 -4.06 7.49 -12.12
C ARG A 317 -4.90 7.37 -13.38
N ASN A 318 -5.03 6.14 -13.90
CA ASN A 318 -5.80 5.84 -15.10
C ASN A 318 -7.29 5.54 -14.81
N GLY A 319 -7.66 5.45 -13.53
CA GLY A 319 -9.03 5.22 -13.10
C GLY A 319 -9.51 3.79 -13.33
N LEU A 320 -8.62 2.82 -13.50
CA LEU A 320 -8.97 1.39 -13.57
C LEU A 320 -9.50 0.90 -12.22
N HIS A 321 -8.77 1.18 -11.14
CA HIS A 321 -9.20 0.86 -9.77
C HIS A 321 -9.71 2.10 -9.03
N MET A 322 -10.04 1.94 -7.74
CA MET A 322 -10.44 3.07 -6.91
C MET A 322 -9.23 3.93 -6.58
N SER A 323 -9.42 5.08 -5.95
CA SER A 323 -8.33 5.90 -5.41
C SER A 323 -8.82 6.70 -4.22
N TYR A 324 -7.92 7.44 -3.58
CA TYR A 324 -8.27 8.40 -2.54
C TYR A 324 -9.33 9.42 -2.99
N LYS A 325 -9.48 9.67 -4.30
CA LYS A 325 -10.49 10.57 -4.88
C LYS A 325 -11.91 10.04 -4.75
N ASP A 326 -12.11 8.75 -4.48
CA ASP A 326 -13.42 8.16 -4.17
C ASP A 326 -13.86 8.39 -2.70
N GLY A 327 -13.05 9.10 -1.91
CA GLY A 327 -13.35 9.53 -0.54
C GLY A 327 -13.67 8.37 0.40
N ASP A 328 -14.71 8.51 1.23
CA ASP A 328 -15.11 7.49 2.20
C ASP A 328 -15.39 6.12 1.59
N THR A 329 -15.79 6.07 0.30
CA THR A 329 -16.03 4.80 -0.39
C THR A 329 -14.73 4.00 -0.55
N TYR A 330 -13.61 4.67 -0.83
CA TYR A 330 -12.28 4.05 -0.91
C TYR A 330 -11.80 3.56 0.44
N ARG A 331 -12.05 4.34 1.50
CA ARG A 331 -11.77 3.89 2.87
C ARG A 331 -12.55 2.63 3.23
N LEU A 332 -13.86 2.58 2.93
CA LEU A 332 -14.67 1.40 3.20
C LEU A 332 -14.24 0.16 2.42
N ALA A 333 -13.74 0.32 1.20
CA ALA A 333 -13.16 -0.77 0.43
C ALA A 333 -11.94 -1.38 1.13
N ASN A 334 -11.09 -0.54 1.74
CA ASN A 334 -9.94 -1.01 2.52
C ASN A 334 -10.37 -1.65 3.86
N VAL A 335 -11.41 -1.11 4.52
CA VAL A 335 -12.03 -1.77 5.69
C VAL A 335 -12.53 -3.17 5.32
N PHE A 336 -13.19 -3.33 4.18
CA PHE A 336 -13.62 -4.64 3.68
C PHE A 336 -12.44 -5.56 3.41
N GLN A 337 -11.39 -5.08 2.73
CA GLN A 337 -10.19 -5.89 2.45
C GLN A 337 -9.56 -6.44 3.73
N LEU A 338 -9.37 -5.57 4.73
CA LEU A 338 -8.81 -5.95 6.03
C LEU A 338 -9.74 -6.90 6.78
N ALA A 339 -11.07 -6.74 6.66
CA ALA A 339 -12.03 -7.58 7.34
C ALA A 339 -12.21 -8.97 6.70
N TYR A 340 -12.26 -9.02 5.37
CA TYR A 340 -12.54 -10.22 4.60
C TYR A 340 -11.32 -11.15 4.58
N LYS A 341 -10.10 -10.58 4.53
CA LYS A 341 -8.82 -11.32 4.45
C LYS A 341 -8.83 -12.34 3.31
N TRP A 342 -9.08 -11.87 2.09
CA TRP A 342 -9.01 -12.75 0.91
C TRP A 342 -7.62 -13.35 0.80
N SER A 343 -6.60 -12.50 0.70
CA SER A 343 -5.19 -12.85 0.76
C SER A 343 -4.42 -11.76 1.53
N THR A 344 -3.09 -11.82 1.54
CA THR A 344 -2.24 -10.80 2.16
C THR A 344 -2.61 -9.40 1.63
N PRO A 345 -3.10 -8.47 2.47
CA PRO A 345 -3.62 -7.20 2.00
C PRO A 345 -2.55 -6.10 1.98
N THR A 346 -2.58 -5.25 0.95
CA THR A 346 -1.79 -4.02 0.89
C THR A 346 -2.67 -2.78 1.13
N VAL A 347 -2.24 -1.92 2.05
CA VAL A 347 -2.84 -0.60 2.32
C VAL A 347 -2.01 0.44 1.58
N TYR A 348 -2.54 0.95 0.47
CA TYR A 348 -1.82 1.88 -0.39
C TYR A 348 -1.94 3.33 0.08
N SER A 349 -0.80 3.98 0.23
CA SER A 349 -0.65 5.39 0.58
C SER A 349 0.40 6.04 -0.31
N GLY A 350 0.17 7.30 -0.68
CA GLY A 350 0.97 7.99 -1.69
C GLY A 350 0.74 9.50 -1.65
N PHE A 351 1.03 10.19 -2.74
CA PHE A 351 0.85 11.64 -2.83
C PHE A 351 -0.41 12.03 -3.61
N GLU A 352 -0.98 13.18 -3.28
CA GLU A 352 -2.13 13.71 -3.99
C GLU A 352 -1.71 14.33 -5.33
N PHE A 353 -2.46 14.04 -6.38
CA PHE A 353 -2.16 14.50 -7.74
C PHE A 353 -3.38 15.04 -8.48
N SER A 354 -3.11 16.05 -9.31
CA SER A 354 -4.06 16.69 -10.23
C SER A 354 -3.87 16.28 -11.68
N SER A 355 -2.69 15.72 -12.02
CA SER A 355 -2.37 15.20 -13.35
C SER A 355 -1.71 13.83 -13.25
N SER A 356 -1.88 13.00 -14.29
CA SER A 356 -1.39 11.62 -14.30
C SER A 356 0.11 11.54 -14.04
N ASP A 357 0.91 12.35 -14.72
CA ASP A 357 2.37 12.32 -14.61
C ASP A 357 2.94 13.16 -13.46
N GLN A 358 2.08 13.76 -12.61
CA GLN A 358 2.55 14.68 -11.58
C GLN A 358 3.64 14.05 -10.70
N ALA A 359 4.72 14.80 -10.49
CA ALA A 359 5.76 14.46 -9.54
C ALA A 359 5.21 14.38 -8.10
N PRO A 360 5.75 13.50 -7.23
CA PRO A 360 5.60 13.65 -5.78
C PRO A 360 6.10 15.03 -5.31
N PRO A 361 5.63 15.53 -4.14
CA PRO A 361 6.21 16.70 -3.49
C PRO A 361 7.73 16.59 -3.40
N ASN A 362 8.44 17.56 -4.00
CA ASN A 362 9.88 17.47 -4.20
C ASN A 362 10.58 18.84 -4.19
N SER A 363 11.89 18.82 -3.96
CA SER A 363 12.80 19.94 -4.13
C SER A 363 13.91 19.56 -5.12
N GLY A 364 13.87 20.13 -6.32
CA GLY A 364 14.83 19.80 -7.38
C GLY A 364 14.79 18.32 -7.81
N GLY A 365 13.61 17.71 -7.74
CA GLY A 365 13.34 16.31 -8.08
C GLY A 365 13.46 15.33 -6.92
N PHE A 366 14.14 15.67 -5.84
CA PHE A 366 14.27 14.82 -4.64
C PHE A 366 13.04 14.96 -3.76
N VAL A 367 12.47 13.83 -3.33
CA VAL A 367 11.22 13.83 -2.55
C VAL A 367 11.44 14.48 -1.19
N THR A 368 10.59 15.44 -0.86
CA THR A 368 10.56 16.09 0.46
C THR A 368 9.79 15.25 1.47
N ASP A 369 10.02 15.50 2.75
CA ASP A 369 9.36 14.78 3.84
C ASP A 369 7.84 14.70 3.67
N THR A 370 7.30 13.52 3.98
CA THR A 370 5.87 13.25 3.88
C THR A 370 5.10 14.11 4.89
N ASN A 371 4.08 14.81 4.39
CA ASN A 371 3.17 15.60 5.21
C ASN A 371 1.71 15.19 4.98
N CYS A 372 1.17 14.39 5.88
CA CYS A 372 -0.21 13.90 5.81
C CYS A 372 -1.27 15.00 5.97
N SER A 373 -0.89 16.21 6.40
CA SER A 373 -1.78 17.38 6.46
C SER A 373 -1.89 18.12 5.12
N GLY A 374 -1.12 17.74 4.09
CA GLY A 374 -1.27 18.30 2.75
C GLY A 374 -0.29 17.77 1.71
N GLY A 375 -0.79 17.45 0.52
CA GLY A 375 -0.01 16.93 -0.61
C GLY A 375 0.26 15.43 -0.55
N TRP A 376 -0.08 14.79 0.58
CA TRP A 376 0.00 13.34 0.78
C TRP A 376 -1.32 12.77 1.24
N TYR A 377 -1.64 11.57 0.77
CA TYR A 377 -2.77 10.79 1.23
C TYR A 377 -2.27 9.59 2.04
N CYS A 378 -2.42 9.68 3.36
CA CYS A 378 -1.85 8.74 4.31
C CYS A 378 -2.91 7.78 4.85
N LEU A 379 -3.37 6.82 4.03
CA LEU A 379 -4.39 5.86 4.43
C LEU A 379 -3.95 5.00 5.61
N GLN A 380 -2.65 4.72 5.72
CA GLN A 380 -2.07 3.93 6.79
C GLN A 380 -2.31 4.53 8.19
N ARG A 381 -2.54 5.85 8.27
CA ARG A 381 -2.85 6.57 9.51
C ARG A 381 -4.34 6.66 9.80
N ASP A 382 -5.22 6.30 8.86
CA ASP A 382 -6.67 6.42 9.05
C ASP A 382 -7.13 5.66 10.29
N THR A 383 -8.01 6.27 11.08
CA THR A 383 -8.51 5.69 12.32
C THR A 383 -9.18 4.35 12.08
N ALA A 384 -10.04 4.28 11.05
CA ALA A 384 -10.76 3.06 10.75
C ALA A 384 -9.83 1.99 10.18
N VAL A 385 -8.92 2.35 9.27
CA VAL A 385 -7.94 1.41 8.71
C VAL A 385 -7.02 0.87 9.81
N THR A 386 -6.47 1.73 10.65
CA THR A 386 -5.62 1.33 11.78
C THR A 386 -6.36 0.42 12.76
N GLY A 387 -7.59 0.77 13.13
CA GLY A 387 -8.45 -0.09 13.93
C GLY A 387 -8.68 -1.45 13.27
N MET A 388 -8.85 -1.45 11.94
CA MET A 388 -9.04 -2.66 11.15
C MET A 388 -7.76 -3.50 10.96
N VAL A 389 -6.57 -2.92 11.01
CA VAL A 389 -5.30 -3.67 11.06
C VAL A 389 -5.20 -4.44 12.37
N LYS A 390 -5.50 -3.78 13.49
CA LYS A 390 -5.57 -4.44 14.80
C LYS A 390 -6.64 -5.54 14.82
N TRP A 391 -7.82 -5.27 14.27
CA TRP A 391 -8.88 -6.26 14.12
C TRP A 391 -8.43 -7.45 13.25
N HIS A 392 -7.79 -7.18 12.12
CA HIS A 392 -7.30 -8.17 11.15
C HIS A 392 -6.32 -9.15 11.81
N ASN A 393 -5.44 -8.64 12.66
CA ASN A 393 -4.50 -9.44 13.43
C ASN A 393 -5.22 -10.25 14.52
N ALA A 394 -6.17 -9.63 15.22
CA ALA A 394 -6.90 -10.27 16.31
C ALA A 394 -7.78 -11.44 15.85
N VAL A 395 -8.42 -11.34 14.68
CA VAL A 395 -9.28 -12.42 14.16
C VAL A 395 -8.51 -13.60 13.56
N GLY A 396 -7.19 -13.49 13.39
CA GLY A 396 -6.34 -14.56 12.90
C GLY A 396 -6.78 -15.13 11.54
N ALA A 397 -6.86 -16.46 11.45
CA ALA A 397 -7.18 -17.21 10.23
C ALA A 397 -8.63 -17.73 10.18
N GLU A 398 -9.51 -17.23 11.05
CA GLU A 398 -10.92 -17.67 11.10
C GLU A 398 -11.63 -17.52 9.76
N ALA A 399 -12.56 -18.41 9.42
CA ALA A 399 -13.30 -18.30 8.16
C ALA A 399 -14.35 -17.16 8.22
N VAL A 400 -14.77 -16.65 7.06
CA VAL A 400 -15.94 -15.76 6.98
C VAL A 400 -17.20 -16.53 7.39
N THR A 401 -17.95 -16.00 8.34
CA THR A 401 -19.21 -16.57 8.85
C THR A 401 -20.32 -15.53 8.87
N ASP A 402 -21.55 -15.96 9.14
CA ASP A 402 -22.68 -15.07 9.46
C ASP A 402 -22.92 -13.94 8.45
N TRP A 403 -22.67 -14.20 7.15
CA TRP A 403 -22.87 -13.20 6.12
C TRP A 403 -24.33 -12.75 6.08
N ALA A 404 -24.54 -11.44 6.07
CA ALA A 404 -25.84 -10.80 6.10
C ALA A 404 -25.90 -9.63 5.12
N THR A 405 -26.69 -9.78 4.07
CA THR A 405 -27.09 -8.69 3.18
C THR A 405 -28.36 -8.03 3.70
N LYS A 406 -28.30 -6.74 4.05
CA LYS A 406 -29.48 -5.96 4.49
C LYS A 406 -30.03 -5.07 3.38
N SER A 407 -29.17 -4.60 2.49
CA SER A 407 -29.53 -3.88 1.27
C SER A 407 -28.36 -3.94 0.28
N SER A 408 -28.51 -3.32 -0.90
CA SER A 408 -27.41 -3.19 -1.86
C SER A 408 -26.23 -2.34 -1.37
N SER A 409 -26.40 -1.65 -0.24
CA SER A 409 -25.40 -0.75 0.33
C SER A 409 -24.99 -1.16 1.75
N VAL A 410 -25.63 -2.18 2.34
CA VAL A 410 -25.38 -2.60 3.73
C VAL A 410 -25.19 -4.10 3.82
N ILE A 411 -23.98 -4.50 4.23
CA ILE A 411 -23.57 -5.88 4.48
C ILE A 411 -22.97 -6.01 5.89
N GLY A 412 -22.94 -7.22 6.42
CA GLY A 412 -22.14 -7.57 7.59
C GLY A 412 -21.77 -9.04 7.59
N PHE A 413 -20.68 -9.39 8.26
CA PHE A 413 -20.19 -10.76 8.38
C PHE A 413 -19.25 -10.91 9.57
N GLY A 414 -19.11 -12.13 10.05
CA GLY A 414 -18.22 -12.53 11.12
C GLY A 414 -16.94 -13.21 10.62
N ARG A 415 -16.01 -13.38 11.55
CA ARG A 415 -14.83 -14.25 11.45
C ARG A 415 -14.89 -15.26 12.58
N GLY A 416 -15.80 -16.23 12.42
CA GLY A 416 -16.17 -17.14 13.50
C GLY A 416 -16.71 -16.37 14.71
N SER A 417 -16.18 -16.69 15.89
CA SER A 417 -16.46 -15.95 17.12
C SER A 417 -15.39 -14.89 17.45
N ALA A 418 -14.40 -14.70 16.58
CA ALA A 418 -13.26 -13.82 16.87
C ALA A 418 -13.55 -12.35 16.54
N GLY A 419 -14.40 -12.06 15.56
CA GLY A 419 -14.78 -10.69 15.24
C GLY A 419 -15.96 -10.57 14.30
N TYR A 420 -16.55 -9.39 14.25
CA TYR A 420 -17.67 -9.07 13.37
C TYR A 420 -17.51 -7.65 12.78
N VAL A 421 -17.92 -7.48 11.53
CA VAL A 421 -17.95 -6.19 10.83
C VAL A 421 -19.31 -5.97 10.17
N ALA A 422 -19.76 -4.72 10.16
CA ALA A 422 -20.88 -4.27 9.34
C ALA A 422 -20.53 -2.97 8.61
N ILE A 423 -20.81 -2.92 7.31
CA ILE A 423 -20.43 -1.83 6.41
C ILE A 423 -21.69 -1.20 5.84
N ASN A 424 -21.77 0.12 5.86
CA ASN A 424 -22.79 0.92 5.21
C ASN A 424 -22.17 1.84 4.16
N ASN A 425 -22.22 1.42 2.91
CA ASN A 425 -21.81 2.19 1.74
C ASN A 425 -22.91 3.15 1.24
N GLY A 426 -24.04 3.24 1.94
CA GLY A 426 -25.17 4.12 1.60
C GLY A 426 -24.93 5.58 2.02
N SER A 427 -25.80 6.47 1.54
CA SER A 427 -25.75 7.91 1.82
C SER A 427 -26.51 8.34 3.08
N SER A 428 -27.03 7.40 3.86
CA SER A 428 -27.76 7.67 5.10
C SER A 428 -27.42 6.62 6.16
N ALA A 429 -27.50 7.01 7.43
CA ALA A 429 -27.34 6.05 8.52
C ALA A 429 -28.43 4.96 8.44
N ALA A 430 -28.07 3.74 8.79
CA ALA A 430 -28.96 2.59 8.73
C ALA A 430 -28.85 1.73 9.99
N THR A 431 -30.00 1.32 10.53
CA THR A 431 -30.07 0.47 11.70
C THR A 431 -30.58 -0.92 11.35
N TYR A 432 -29.80 -1.95 11.68
CA TYR A 432 -30.19 -3.35 11.49
C TYR A 432 -29.72 -4.22 12.65
N THR A 433 -30.43 -5.33 12.87
CA THR A 433 -29.98 -6.41 13.73
C THR A 433 -29.24 -7.46 12.91
N PHE A 434 -28.05 -7.82 13.35
CA PHE A 434 -27.17 -8.81 12.77
C PHE A 434 -27.04 -10.00 13.71
N ALA A 435 -27.18 -11.21 13.19
CA ALA A 435 -26.75 -12.41 13.89
C ALA A 435 -25.23 -12.47 13.81
N THR A 436 -24.57 -12.84 14.90
CA THR A 436 -23.11 -12.88 15.00
C THR A 436 -22.68 -14.17 15.70
N GLY A 437 -21.49 -14.67 15.39
CA GLY A 437 -20.83 -15.74 16.16
C GLY A 437 -20.20 -15.27 17.49
N MET A 438 -20.30 -13.98 17.80
CA MET A 438 -19.66 -13.36 18.97
C MET A 438 -20.37 -13.75 20.28
N ALA A 439 -19.60 -13.85 21.37
CA ALA A 439 -20.16 -14.08 22.70
C ALA A 439 -20.97 -12.85 23.18
N ASP A 440 -21.84 -13.07 24.17
CA ASP A 440 -22.56 -11.97 24.83
C ASP A 440 -21.56 -11.07 25.58
N GLY A 441 -21.61 -9.77 25.33
CA GLY A 441 -20.62 -8.84 25.86
C GLY A 441 -20.73 -7.43 25.30
N THR A 442 -19.83 -6.57 25.76
CA THR A 442 -19.66 -5.21 25.25
C THR A 442 -18.26 -5.08 24.67
N TYR A 443 -18.17 -4.63 23.44
CA TYR A 443 -16.93 -4.56 22.66
C TYR A 443 -16.70 -3.12 22.18
N ALA A 444 -15.43 -2.72 22.06
CA ALA A 444 -15.07 -1.43 21.46
C ALA A 444 -15.33 -1.46 19.95
N ASN A 445 -15.87 -0.37 19.40
CA ASN A 445 -15.91 -0.19 17.95
C ASN A 445 -14.53 0.26 17.45
N VAL A 446 -13.80 -0.62 16.78
CA VAL A 446 -12.41 -0.33 16.39
C VAL A 446 -12.34 0.73 15.29
N THR A 447 -13.40 0.90 14.50
CA THR A 447 -13.41 1.86 13.38
C THR A 447 -13.50 3.32 13.82
N ASP A 448 -13.87 3.57 15.08
CA ASP A 448 -13.87 4.90 15.69
C ASP A 448 -12.88 5.01 16.86
N ASN A 449 -11.84 4.18 16.83
CA ASN A 449 -10.81 4.09 17.87
C ASN A 449 -11.36 3.73 19.27
N GLY A 450 -12.46 2.98 19.33
CA GLY A 450 -13.11 2.59 20.58
C GLY A 450 -13.85 3.72 21.28
N THR A 451 -14.17 4.80 20.56
CA THR A 451 -15.00 5.91 21.07
C THR A 451 -16.41 5.42 21.39
N THR A 452 -16.93 4.49 20.60
CA THR A 452 -18.23 3.85 20.87
C THR A 452 -18.08 2.37 21.18
N THR A 453 -19.15 1.78 21.71
CA THR A 453 -19.19 0.35 22.04
C THR A 453 -20.39 -0.34 21.41
N VAL A 454 -20.22 -1.62 21.13
CA VAL A 454 -21.24 -2.52 20.60
C VAL A 454 -21.61 -3.52 21.69
N THR A 455 -22.90 -3.76 21.88
CA THR A 455 -23.38 -4.84 22.76
C THR A 455 -23.90 -6.01 21.93
N VAL A 456 -23.37 -7.20 22.20
CA VAL A 456 -23.88 -8.47 21.69
C VAL A 456 -24.69 -9.14 22.79
N SER A 457 -25.91 -9.58 22.47
CA SER A 457 -26.75 -10.35 23.39
C SER A 457 -27.56 -11.40 22.64
N GLY A 458 -27.53 -12.64 23.14
CA GLY A 458 -28.14 -13.79 22.48
C GLY A 458 -27.62 -14.02 21.07
N GLY A 459 -26.32 -13.79 20.83
CA GLY A 459 -25.68 -13.93 19.50
C GLY A 459 -26.19 -12.92 18.46
N ASN A 460 -26.71 -11.77 18.89
CA ASN A 460 -27.19 -10.72 18.01
C ASN A 460 -26.64 -9.34 18.44
N ALA A 461 -26.39 -8.48 17.46
CA ALA A 461 -26.04 -7.08 17.67
C ALA A 461 -26.96 -6.18 16.83
N THR A 462 -27.56 -5.16 17.45
CA THR A 462 -28.31 -4.11 16.71
C THR A 462 -27.40 -2.91 16.52
N LEU A 463 -27.06 -2.63 15.26
CA LEU A 463 -26.05 -1.64 14.89
C LEU A 463 -26.70 -0.51 14.11
N THR A 464 -26.42 0.73 14.51
CA THR A 464 -26.73 1.94 13.73
C THR A 464 -25.45 2.41 13.07
N ILE A 465 -25.30 2.08 11.79
CA ILE A 465 -24.08 2.34 11.03
C ILE A 465 -24.27 3.67 10.28
N PRO A 466 -23.44 4.71 10.52
CA PRO A 466 -23.52 5.97 9.79
C PRO A 466 -23.41 5.79 8.26
N ALA A 467 -23.81 6.81 7.51
CA ALA A 467 -23.58 6.83 6.07
C ALA A 467 -22.07 6.71 5.78
N LYS A 468 -21.71 5.98 4.73
CA LYS A 468 -20.31 5.81 4.30
C LYS A 468 -19.35 5.43 5.44
N SER A 469 -19.80 4.54 6.32
CA SER A 469 -19.07 4.14 7.52
C SER A 469 -19.20 2.63 7.78
N ALA A 470 -18.45 2.14 8.76
CA ALA A 470 -18.46 0.76 9.20
C ALA A 470 -18.38 0.69 10.73
N ILE A 471 -18.89 -0.39 11.30
CA ILE A 471 -18.71 -0.76 12.71
C ILE A 471 -18.04 -2.12 12.72
N ALA A 472 -16.92 -2.25 13.43
CA ALA A 472 -16.21 -3.51 13.59
C ALA A 472 -15.75 -3.69 15.04
N PHE A 473 -15.76 -4.93 15.50
CA PHE A 473 -15.38 -5.30 16.86
C PHE A 473 -14.89 -6.74 16.89
N TYR A 474 -14.02 -7.08 17.86
CA TYR A 474 -13.41 -8.39 17.99
C TYR A 474 -13.32 -8.84 19.45
N ASP A 475 -13.09 -10.14 19.66
CA ASP A 475 -12.95 -10.75 20.98
C ASP A 475 -11.54 -10.49 21.53
N GLY A 476 -11.42 -9.45 22.34
CA GLY A 476 -10.15 -9.03 22.94
C GLY A 476 -10.19 -7.60 23.45
N GLU A 477 -9.12 -7.20 24.14
CA GLU A 477 -8.94 -5.83 24.58
C GLU A 477 -8.42 -4.96 23.41
N PHE A 478 -9.20 -3.95 23.03
CA PHE A 478 -8.77 -2.98 22.04
C PHE A 478 -7.92 -1.90 22.70
N ALA A 479 -6.68 -1.76 22.25
CA ALA A 479 -5.81 -0.64 22.58
C ALA A 479 -5.99 0.48 21.52
N PRO A 480 -6.60 1.63 21.88
CA PRO A 480 -6.74 2.77 20.98
C PRO A 480 -5.38 3.24 20.47
N CYS A 481 -5.36 3.75 19.25
CA CYS A 481 -4.24 4.52 18.76
C CYS A 481 -4.24 5.90 19.45
N ASP A 482 -3.09 6.35 19.95
CA ASP A 482 -3.01 7.55 20.78
C ASP A 482 -2.76 8.84 19.97
N THR A 483 -1.73 8.88 19.13
CA THR A 483 -1.19 10.11 18.54
C THR A 483 -0.78 9.98 17.07
N SER A 484 -0.62 8.76 16.56
CA SER A 484 -0.10 8.52 15.20
C SER A 484 -1.19 8.15 14.18
N CYS A 485 -2.44 8.07 14.64
CA CYS A 485 -3.59 7.88 13.77
C CYS A 485 -4.32 9.20 13.54
N GLU A 486 -4.51 9.53 12.27
CA GLU A 486 -5.19 10.71 11.80
C GLU A 486 -6.18 10.28 10.71
N GLU A 487 -7.38 10.84 10.70
CA GLU A 487 -8.27 10.69 9.56
C GLU A 487 -7.61 11.34 8.32
N PRO A 488 -7.30 10.59 7.24
CA PRO A 488 -6.55 11.11 6.10
C PRO A 488 -7.39 12.15 5.39
N GLY A 489 -6.84 13.35 5.21
CA GLY A 489 -7.56 14.45 4.58
C GLY A 489 -8.85 14.86 5.31
N ALA A 490 -9.01 14.53 6.61
CA ALA A 490 -10.17 15.00 7.34
C ALA A 490 -10.14 16.50 7.46
N SER A 491 -11.21 17.09 6.96
CA SER A 491 -11.46 18.49 7.05
C SER A 491 -12.53 18.75 8.11
N THR A 492 -12.40 19.88 8.78
CA THR A 492 -13.35 20.38 9.77
C THR A 492 -13.88 21.71 9.29
N GLU A 493 -15.13 22.02 9.65
CA GLU A 493 -15.63 23.36 9.42
C GLU A 493 -14.95 24.32 10.42
N MET A 494 -14.43 25.44 9.93
CA MET A 494 -13.88 26.52 10.74
C MET A 494 -14.66 27.80 10.48
N THR A 495 -15.38 28.27 11.50
CA THR A 495 -16.13 29.54 11.44
C THR A 495 -15.28 30.68 12.00
N PHE A 496 -14.93 31.64 11.15
CA PHE A 496 -14.23 32.85 11.56
C PHE A 496 -15.24 33.94 11.90
N ASN A 497 -15.22 34.44 13.14
CA ASN A 497 -16.02 35.59 13.53
C ASN A 497 -15.14 36.77 13.92
N VAL A 498 -15.42 37.95 13.37
CA VAL A 498 -14.69 39.18 13.73
C VAL A 498 -15.64 40.35 13.91
N THR A 499 -15.46 41.09 15.00
CA THR A 499 -16.10 42.40 15.19
C THR A 499 -15.26 43.47 14.52
N ALA A 500 -15.80 44.09 13.46
CA ALA A 500 -15.12 45.11 12.67
C ALA A 500 -16.12 46.13 12.11
N THR A 501 -15.82 47.42 12.29
CA THR A 501 -16.57 48.51 11.62
C THR A 501 -15.97 48.79 10.25
N THR A 502 -16.83 49.05 9.26
CA THR A 502 -16.45 49.41 7.90
C THR A 502 -17.18 50.67 7.46
N VAL A 503 -16.65 51.33 6.43
CA VAL A 503 -17.39 52.35 5.68
C VAL A 503 -18.13 51.68 4.52
N TRP A 504 -19.15 52.35 3.99
CA TRP A 504 -19.91 51.84 2.85
C TRP A 504 -18.97 51.51 1.67
N GLY A 505 -19.18 50.37 1.01
CA GLY A 505 -18.31 49.86 -0.06
C GLY A 505 -17.09 49.05 0.41
N THR A 506 -16.91 48.83 1.72
CA THR A 506 -15.81 48.00 2.26
C THR A 506 -16.33 46.70 2.88
N ASN A 507 -15.75 45.57 2.48
CA ASN A 507 -16.07 44.23 3.00
C ASN A 507 -14.90 43.59 3.74
N VAL A 508 -15.19 42.71 4.70
CA VAL A 508 -14.19 41.99 5.50
C VAL A 508 -13.99 40.57 4.97
N PHE A 509 -12.74 40.13 4.95
CA PHE A 509 -12.32 38.79 4.52
C PHE A 509 -11.33 38.21 5.52
N VAL A 510 -11.12 36.90 5.47
CA VAL A 510 -10.03 36.19 6.16
C VAL A 510 -9.07 35.56 5.17
N VAL A 511 -7.77 35.63 5.44
CA VAL A 511 -6.69 35.04 4.64
C VAL A 511 -5.63 34.45 5.58
N GLY A 512 -4.94 33.38 5.19
CA GLY A 512 -4.02 32.68 6.08
C GLY A 512 -2.99 31.81 5.38
N SER A 513 -2.18 31.12 6.17
CA SER A 513 -0.98 30.40 5.73
C SER A 513 -1.27 29.12 4.93
N ILE A 514 -2.46 28.54 5.08
CA ILE A 514 -2.85 27.29 4.42
C ILE A 514 -3.64 27.55 3.13
N ALA A 515 -3.64 26.57 2.22
CA ALA A 515 -4.34 26.66 0.93
C ALA A 515 -5.84 26.97 1.07
N ALA A 516 -6.51 26.35 2.06
CA ALA A 516 -7.91 26.62 2.37
C ALA A 516 -8.20 28.09 2.75
N LEU A 517 -7.17 28.84 3.18
CA LEU A 517 -7.24 30.26 3.52
C LEU A 517 -6.50 31.15 2.51
N GLY A 518 -6.20 30.64 1.32
CA GLY A 518 -5.62 31.41 0.21
C GLY A 518 -4.11 31.64 0.29
N SER A 519 -3.36 30.94 1.16
CA SER A 519 -1.88 31.00 1.22
C SER A 519 -1.31 32.43 1.22
N TRP A 520 -1.89 33.30 2.05
CA TRP A 520 -1.60 34.74 2.16
C TRP A 520 -1.89 35.60 0.92
N ASN A 521 -2.52 35.04 -0.12
CA ASN A 521 -2.96 35.79 -1.29
C ASN A 521 -4.30 36.50 -1.03
N PRO A 522 -4.35 37.84 -1.01
CA PRO A 522 -5.61 38.56 -0.80
C PRO A 522 -6.65 38.26 -1.89
N ALA A 523 -6.26 37.89 -3.11
CA ALA A 523 -7.20 37.55 -4.17
C ALA A 523 -8.08 36.35 -3.80
N ASP A 524 -7.53 35.40 -3.03
CA ASP A 524 -8.17 34.14 -2.64
C ASP A 524 -8.75 34.19 -1.22
N ALA A 525 -8.78 35.37 -0.60
CA ALA A 525 -9.30 35.56 0.76
C ALA A 525 -10.81 35.26 0.84
N ILE A 526 -11.23 34.60 1.92
CA ILE A 526 -12.59 34.13 2.13
C ILE A 526 -13.49 35.29 2.59
N PRO A 527 -14.60 35.59 1.90
CA PRO A 527 -15.51 36.67 2.27
C PRO A 527 -16.27 36.35 3.55
N LEU A 528 -16.40 37.34 4.43
CA LEU A 528 -17.24 37.24 5.63
C LEU A 528 -18.57 37.96 5.42
N SER A 529 -19.64 37.41 5.98
CA SER A 529 -21.00 37.96 5.91
C SER A 529 -21.25 39.00 7.01
N PRO A 530 -21.78 40.19 6.68
CA PRO A 530 -22.17 41.21 7.64
C PRO A 530 -23.59 41.03 8.21
N ALA A 531 -24.20 39.84 8.10
CA ALA A 531 -25.59 39.61 8.51
C ALA A 531 -25.89 40.00 9.97
N SER A 532 -24.87 40.05 10.83
CA SER A 532 -24.95 40.48 12.23
C SER A 532 -24.06 41.69 12.52
N TYR A 533 -23.92 42.63 11.57
CA TYR A 533 -23.05 43.81 11.67
C TYR A 533 -23.21 44.53 13.04
N PRO A 534 -22.11 44.87 13.75
CA PRO A 534 -20.70 44.92 13.28
C PRO A 534 -19.94 43.60 13.34
N LYS A 535 -20.61 42.48 13.63
CA LYS A 535 -20.00 41.14 13.57
C LYS A 535 -20.06 40.62 12.14
N TRP A 536 -18.90 40.18 11.65
CA TRP A 536 -18.72 39.51 10.37
C TRP A 536 -18.42 38.03 10.60
N SER A 537 -19.03 37.15 9.82
CA SER A 537 -18.90 35.70 10.00
C SER A 537 -18.82 34.94 8.68
N GLY A 538 -18.00 33.90 8.62
CA GLY A 538 -17.90 33.01 7.47
C GLY A 538 -17.24 31.69 7.83
N SER A 539 -17.74 30.60 7.26
CA SER A 539 -17.21 29.24 7.43
C SER A 539 -16.35 28.85 6.25
N VAL A 540 -15.29 28.09 6.52
CA VAL A 540 -14.46 27.44 5.50
C VAL A 540 -14.01 26.09 6.01
N THR A 541 -13.90 25.14 5.11
CA THR A 541 -13.42 23.79 5.40
C THR A 541 -11.89 23.82 5.45
N VAL A 542 -11.31 23.50 6.61
CA VAL A 542 -9.85 23.47 6.84
C VAL A 542 -9.41 22.07 7.28
N PRO A 543 -8.13 21.69 7.11
CA PRO A 543 -7.64 20.42 7.63
C PRO A 543 -7.78 20.33 9.16
N ARG A 544 -8.09 19.13 9.67
CA ARG A 544 -8.04 18.80 11.10
C ARG A 544 -6.58 18.72 11.58
N SER A 545 -6.39 18.76 12.91
CA SER A 545 -5.08 18.63 13.58
C SER A 545 -3.97 19.56 13.04
N THR A 546 -4.34 20.67 12.40
CA THR A 546 -3.43 21.52 11.64
C THR A 546 -3.27 22.87 12.30
N ALA A 547 -2.01 23.25 12.57
CA ALA A 547 -1.68 24.60 12.97
C ALA A 547 -1.61 25.52 11.75
N PHE A 548 -2.23 26.69 11.84
CA PHE A 548 -2.16 27.70 10.80
C PHE A 548 -2.20 29.11 11.38
N GLU A 549 -1.73 30.05 10.58
CA GLU A 549 -1.81 31.48 10.86
C GLU A 549 -2.82 32.16 9.95
N PHE A 550 -3.46 33.22 10.43
CA PHE A 550 -4.42 33.98 9.65
C PHE A 550 -4.46 35.46 10.04
N LYS A 551 -5.04 36.26 9.14
CA LYS A 551 -5.41 37.66 9.36
C LYS A 551 -6.74 38.01 8.72
N TYR A 552 -7.39 39.00 9.32
CA TYR A 552 -8.50 39.69 8.67
C TYR A 552 -8.00 40.81 7.76
N ILE A 553 -8.66 40.97 6.61
CA ILE A 553 -8.42 42.07 5.67
C ILE A 553 -9.72 42.78 5.31
N LYS A 554 -9.62 44.06 4.99
CA LYS A 554 -10.70 44.88 4.41
C LYS A 554 -10.38 45.16 2.96
N LYS A 555 -11.35 44.98 2.06
CA LYS A 555 -11.25 45.37 0.65
C LYS A 555 -12.31 46.41 0.31
N ASP A 556 -11.90 47.48 -0.35
CA ASP A 556 -12.83 48.46 -0.94
C ASP A 556 -13.24 48.08 -2.37
N GLU A 557 -14.18 48.82 -2.95
CA GLU A 557 -14.69 48.60 -4.32
C GLU A 557 -13.62 48.74 -5.41
N SER A 558 -12.49 49.38 -5.11
CA SER A 558 -11.34 49.52 -6.03
C SER A 558 -10.32 48.39 -5.87
N GLY A 559 -10.56 47.45 -4.95
CA GLY A 559 -9.67 46.33 -4.67
C GLY A 559 -8.50 46.68 -3.74
N ASN A 560 -8.48 47.87 -3.12
CA ASN A 560 -7.42 48.21 -2.17
C ASN A 560 -7.58 47.38 -0.90
N VAL A 561 -6.48 46.79 -0.44
CA VAL A 561 -6.46 45.87 0.72
C VAL A 561 -5.88 46.58 1.94
N THR A 562 -6.64 46.61 3.03
CA THR A 562 -6.14 47.01 4.36
C THR A 562 -6.06 45.78 5.25
N TRP A 563 -4.87 45.47 5.78
CA TRP A 563 -4.64 44.34 6.69
C TRP A 563 -4.86 44.74 8.14
N GLU A 564 -5.29 43.79 8.98
CA GLU A 564 -5.29 44.01 10.43
C GLU A 564 -3.87 44.23 10.97
N SER A 565 -3.76 45.08 12.00
CA SER A 565 -2.46 45.45 12.57
C SER A 565 -1.88 44.36 13.49
N GLY A 566 -0.60 44.47 13.84
CA GLY A 566 0.09 43.55 14.77
C GLY A 566 0.49 42.20 14.17
N ALA A 567 0.89 41.25 15.03
CA ALA A 567 1.29 39.90 14.64
C ALA A 567 0.10 39.08 14.10
N ASN A 568 0.43 38.07 13.28
CA ASN A 568 -0.53 37.08 12.79
C ASN A 568 -1.29 36.44 13.95
N ARG A 569 -2.54 36.06 13.71
CA ARG A 569 -3.28 35.19 14.62
C ARG A 569 -2.87 33.76 14.32
N SER A 570 -2.81 32.93 15.35
CA SER A 570 -2.56 31.49 15.20
C SER A 570 -3.76 30.70 15.72
N TYR A 571 -4.02 29.57 15.07
CA TYR A 571 -5.01 28.59 15.50
C TYR A 571 -4.50 27.19 15.22
N THR A 572 -4.93 26.21 16.01
CA THR A 572 -4.63 24.79 15.79
C THR A 572 -5.93 24.03 15.88
N THR A 573 -6.37 23.43 14.78
CA THR A 573 -7.50 22.50 14.80
C THR A 573 -7.08 21.19 15.47
N GLY A 574 -8.04 20.42 15.95
CA GLY A 574 -7.86 19.07 16.47
C GLY A 574 -8.86 18.13 15.80
N SER A 575 -9.46 17.20 16.55
CA SER A 575 -10.38 16.19 16.03
C SER A 575 -11.86 16.58 15.96
N SER A 576 -12.26 17.78 16.42
CA SER A 576 -13.66 18.23 16.40
C SER A 576 -14.19 18.34 14.96
N PRO A 577 -15.49 18.09 14.71
CA PRO A 577 -16.10 18.32 13.39
C PRO A 577 -16.27 19.80 13.04
N GLU A 578 -16.27 20.67 14.05
CA GLU A 578 -16.39 22.12 13.88
C GLU A 578 -15.53 22.89 14.89
N TYR A 579 -15.06 24.06 14.46
CA TYR A 579 -14.32 25.03 15.26
C TYR A 579 -14.82 26.45 14.97
N SER A 580 -14.59 27.37 15.90
CA SER A 580 -14.83 28.78 15.67
C SER A 580 -13.85 29.70 16.40
N THR A 581 -13.63 30.89 15.85
CA THR A 581 -13.03 32.02 16.58
C THR A 581 -14.07 33.09 16.88
N ASP A 582 -13.82 33.93 17.89
CA ASP A 582 -14.54 35.19 18.11
C ASP A 582 -13.55 36.31 18.38
N ASP A 583 -13.23 37.05 17.34
CA ASP A 583 -12.15 38.02 17.29
C ASP A 583 -12.66 39.47 17.27
N THR A 584 -11.79 40.41 17.63
CA THR A 584 -11.98 41.84 17.39
C THR A 584 -10.87 42.34 16.47
N TRP A 585 -11.22 43.15 15.47
CA TRP A 585 -10.26 43.74 14.53
C TRP A 585 -9.16 44.52 15.27
N LYS A 586 -7.89 44.27 14.91
CA LYS A 586 -6.70 44.92 15.50
C LYS A 586 -6.31 46.20 14.78
#